data_AF-A0AAN7BSS7-F1
#
_entry.id   AF-A0AAN7BSS7-F1
#
_cell.length_a   1.000
_cell.length_b   1.000
_cell.length_c   1.000
_cell.angle_alpha   90.00
_cell.angle_beta   90.00
_cell.angle_gamma   90.00
#
_symmetry.space_group_name_H-M   'P 1'
#
loop_
_entity.id
_entity.type
_entity.pdbx_description
1 polymer ?
#
loop_
_entity_poly.entity_id
_entity_poly.type
_entity_poly.pdbx_seq_one_letter_code
_entity_poly.pdbx_strand_id
1 'polypeptide(L)'
;TSQNWVPGSQEYKRQRAIAVREEVRFHFFSQSPPKNSHSSKHKARLLLQGYRSLYSEAQIPNPADYSVAECKLAIKAKLVNIVDLIDVCRTGGEKKVKVWKSFKKFSAYTLEQPGKTFNWREATKPPGILASLLHRLLDPDGEAKWKENRERQRRLDLNKVIGGRISKR
;
A
#
# COMPACT_ATOMS: atom_id res chain seq x y z
N THR A 1 -6.65 10.54 28.56
CA THR A 1 -5.23 10.25 28.83
C THR A 1 -4.39 10.78 27.69
N SER A 2 -3.77 11.95 27.89
CA SER A 2 -2.85 12.57 26.92
C SER A 2 -1.53 11.79 26.97
N GLN A 3 -1.27 10.95 25.97
CA GLN A 3 0.00 10.27 25.86
C GLN A 3 1.06 11.31 25.43
N ASN A 4 1.90 11.75 26.38
CA ASN A 4 2.99 12.72 26.19
C ASN A 4 4.16 12.13 25.37
N TRP A 5 3.89 11.64 24.17
CA TRP A 5 4.95 11.12 23.30
C TRP A 5 5.64 12.25 22.58
N VAL A 6 6.96 12.36 22.79
CA VAL A 6 7.80 13.34 22.10
C VAL A 6 7.80 13.02 20.59
N PRO A 7 7.34 13.95 19.73
CA PRO A 7 7.38 13.78 18.28
C PRO A 7 8.79 13.40 17.81
N GLY A 8 8.88 12.38 16.96
CA GLY A 8 10.16 11.90 16.43
C GLY A 8 10.88 10.85 17.29
N SER A 9 10.48 10.64 18.55
CA SER A 9 11.00 9.55 19.39
C SER A 9 10.70 8.16 18.81
N GLN A 10 11.45 7.15 19.22
CA GLN A 10 11.22 5.76 18.79
C GLN A 10 9.84 5.24 19.20
N GLU A 11 9.40 5.57 20.42
CA GLU A 11 8.08 5.17 20.90
C GLU A 11 6.97 5.89 20.13
N TYR A 12 7.11 7.19 19.86
CA TYR A 12 6.19 7.91 18.97
C TYR A 12 6.08 7.25 17.59
N LYS A 13 7.22 6.91 16.97
CA LYS A 13 7.25 6.22 15.65
C LYS A 13 6.60 4.84 15.71
N ARG A 14 6.78 4.09 16.79
CA ARG A 14 6.16 2.78 17.01
C ARG A 14 4.65 2.90 17.15
N GLN A 15 4.18 3.76 18.02
CA GLN A 15 2.74 3.92 18.31
C GLN A 15 1.98 4.46 17.09
N ARG A 16 2.61 5.38 16.35
CA ARG A 16 2.11 5.81 15.04
C ARG A 16 2.00 4.66 14.04
N ALA A 17 3.00 3.79 13.97
CA ALA A 17 2.95 2.63 13.07
C ALA A 17 1.81 1.66 13.45
N ILE A 18 1.54 1.48 14.75
CA ILE A 18 0.39 0.72 15.23
C ILE A 18 -0.92 1.39 14.81
N ALA A 19 -1.09 2.69 15.06
CA ALA A 19 -2.29 3.42 14.69
C ALA A 19 -2.56 3.34 13.18
N VAL A 20 -1.55 3.61 12.34
CA VAL A 20 -1.66 3.48 10.89
C VAL A 20 -2.03 2.05 10.47
N ARG A 21 -1.52 1.02 11.15
CA ARG A 21 -1.89 -0.38 10.85
C ARG A 21 -3.36 -0.65 11.10
N GLU A 22 -3.84 -0.25 12.28
CA GLU A 22 -5.24 -0.44 12.64
C GLU A 22 -6.15 0.39 11.74
N GLU A 23 -5.74 1.59 11.32
CA GLU A 23 -6.48 2.42 10.38
C GLU A 23 -6.54 1.83 8.98
N VAL A 24 -5.42 1.33 8.41
CA VAL A 24 -5.44 0.63 7.12
C VAL A 24 -6.37 -0.59 7.21
N ARG A 25 -6.28 -1.34 8.31
CA ARG A 25 -7.18 -2.47 8.54
C ARG A 25 -8.63 -2.00 8.60
N PHE A 26 -8.91 -0.91 9.31
CA PHE A 26 -10.25 -0.37 9.46
C PHE A 26 -10.83 0.14 8.14
N HIS A 27 -10.10 0.94 7.37
CA HIS A 27 -10.60 1.52 6.13
C HIS A 27 -10.73 0.51 5.00
N PHE A 28 -9.79 -0.42 4.89
CA PHE A 28 -9.69 -1.27 3.70
C PHE A 28 -10.03 -2.74 3.96
N PHE A 29 -9.85 -3.24 5.19
CA PHE A 29 -9.95 -4.67 5.48
C PHE A 29 -10.90 -5.00 6.65
N SER A 30 -11.78 -4.06 7.02
CA SER A 30 -12.74 -4.21 8.13
C SER A 30 -13.73 -5.37 7.94
N GLN A 31 -14.03 -5.71 6.69
CA GLN A 31 -14.84 -6.88 6.36
C GLN A 31 -14.01 -8.16 6.48
N SER A 32 -13.35 -8.37 7.62
CA SER A 32 -12.75 -9.68 7.90
C SER A 32 -13.88 -10.71 8.00
N PRO A 33 -13.71 -11.92 7.44
CA PRO A 33 -14.75 -12.93 7.51
C PRO A 33 -15.10 -13.23 8.97
N PRO A 34 -16.38 -13.50 9.31
CA PRO A 34 -16.73 -14.06 10.60
C PRO A 34 -15.90 -15.32 10.84
N LYS A 35 -15.52 -15.57 12.10
CA LYS A 35 -14.61 -16.65 12.52
C LYS A 35 -14.99 -18.05 12.00
N ASN A 36 -16.22 -18.23 11.51
CA ASN A 36 -16.78 -19.50 11.02
C ASN A 36 -16.83 -19.63 9.48
N SER A 37 -16.33 -18.66 8.69
CA SER A 37 -16.26 -18.83 7.23
C SER A 37 -14.94 -19.49 6.81
N HIS A 38 -14.95 -20.83 6.76
CA HIS A 38 -13.79 -21.65 6.43
C HIS A 38 -13.44 -21.68 4.92
N SER A 39 -14.22 -21.04 4.05
CA SER A 39 -13.91 -21.08 2.62
C SER A 39 -12.76 -20.11 2.30
N SER A 40 -11.63 -20.68 1.87
CA SER A 40 -10.47 -19.93 1.34
C SER A 40 -10.89 -18.90 0.28
N LYS A 41 -11.92 -19.23 -0.50
CA LYS A 41 -12.52 -18.36 -1.53
C LYS A 41 -13.12 -17.08 -0.97
N HIS A 42 -13.84 -17.13 0.15
CA HIS A 42 -14.44 -15.95 0.75
C HIS A 42 -13.38 -15.02 1.36
N LYS A 43 -12.34 -15.58 2.02
CA LYS A 43 -11.17 -14.82 2.49
C LYS A 43 -10.46 -14.10 1.35
N ALA A 44 -10.22 -14.80 0.23
CA ALA A 44 -9.59 -14.21 -0.94
C ALA A 44 -10.42 -13.06 -1.54
N ARG A 45 -11.75 -13.20 -1.59
CA ARG A 45 -12.65 -12.15 -2.09
C ARG A 45 -12.59 -10.87 -1.24
N LEU A 46 -12.62 -11.01 0.08
CA LEU A 46 -12.55 -9.88 1.02
C LEU A 46 -11.20 -9.17 0.97
N LEU A 47 -10.11 -9.94 0.86
CA LEU A 47 -8.78 -9.37 0.64
C LEU A 47 -8.70 -8.60 -0.68
N LEU A 48 -9.23 -9.16 -1.76
CA LEU A 48 -9.24 -8.51 -3.07
C LEU A 48 -10.04 -7.20 -3.03
N GLN A 49 -11.21 -7.20 -2.38
CA GLN A 49 -12.00 -5.99 -2.18
C GLN A 49 -11.22 -4.90 -1.42
N GLY A 50 -10.54 -5.27 -0.34
CA GLY A 50 -9.73 -4.32 0.41
C GLY A 50 -8.58 -3.73 -0.39
N TYR A 51 -7.92 -4.55 -1.20
CA TYR A 51 -6.92 -4.05 -2.14
C TYR A 51 -7.55 -3.09 -3.16
N ARG A 52 -8.69 -3.43 -3.78
CA ARG A 52 -9.37 -2.55 -4.74
C ARG A 52 -9.72 -1.18 -4.16
N SER A 53 -10.21 -1.12 -2.93
CA SER A 53 -10.45 0.15 -2.22
C SER A 53 -9.15 0.94 -2.05
N LEU A 54 -8.06 0.26 -1.70
CA LEU A 54 -6.75 0.89 -1.58
C LEU A 54 -6.25 1.48 -2.89
N TYR A 55 -6.44 0.78 -4.03
CA TYR A 55 -6.12 1.33 -5.35
C TYR A 55 -6.87 2.62 -5.64
N SER A 56 -8.17 2.66 -5.31
CA SER A 56 -9.02 3.83 -5.51
C SER A 56 -8.49 5.03 -4.73
N GLU A 57 -8.23 4.87 -3.44
CA GLU A 57 -7.68 5.93 -2.59
C GLU A 57 -6.28 6.35 -3.02
N ALA A 58 -5.44 5.38 -3.42
CA ALA A 58 -4.09 5.62 -3.90
C ALA A 58 -4.04 6.28 -5.30
N GLN A 59 -5.19 6.44 -5.96
CA GLN A 59 -5.30 6.88 -7.36
C GLN A 59 -4.45 6.05 -8.32
N ILE A 60 -4.33 4.76 -8.01
CA ILE A 60 -3.61 3.80 -8.85
C ILE A 60 -4.65 3.15 -9.77
N PRO A 61 -4.35 2.97 -11.07
CA PRO A 61 -5.21 2.19 -11.96
C PRO A 61 -5.55 0.84 -11.32
N ASN A 62 -6.84 0.50 -11.27
CA ASN A 62 -7.36 -0.70 -10.61
C ASN A 62 -7.91 -1.68 -11.65
N PRO A 63 -7.13 -2.67 -12.09
CA PRO A 63 -7.59 -3.62 -13.09
C PRO A 63 -8.57 -4.63 -12.49
N ALA A 64 -9.74 -4.77 -13.10
CA ALA A 64 -10.82 -5.63 -12.58
C ALA A 64 -10.45 -7.12 -12.52
N ASP A 65 -9.49 -7.54 -13.34
CA ASP A 65 -8.99 -8.90 -13.55
C ASP A 65 -7.85 -9.31 -12.61
N TYR A 66 -7.32 -8.41 -11.78
CA TYR A 66 -6.20 -8.75 -10.91
C TYR A 66 -6.59 -9.71 -9.78
N SER A 67 -5.75 -10.72 -9.58
CA SER A 67 -5.70 -11.54 -8.38
C SER A 67 -5.12 -10.77 -7.19
N VAL A 68 -5.27 -11.31 -5.97
CA VAL A 68 -4.67 -10.73 -4.76
C VAL A 68 -3.15 -10.60 -4.87
N ALA A 69 -2.48 -11.55 -5.52
CA ALA A 69 -1.03 -11.51 -5.70
C ALA A 69 -0.60 -10.38 -6.65
N GLU A 70 -1.31 -10.20 -7.76
CA GLU A 70 -1.07 -9.10 -8.70
C GLU A 70 -1.37 -7.75 -8.05
N CYS A 71 -2.45 -7.64 -7.28
CA CYS A 71 -2.75 -6.45 -6.49
C CYS A 71 -1.61 -6.09 -5.52
N LYS A 72 -1.02 -7.06 -4.81
CA LYS A 72 0.12 -6.83 -3.92
C LYS A 72 1.34 -6.32 -4.68
N LEU A 73 1.65 -6.93 -5.82
CA LEU A 73 2.80 -6.55 -6.64
C LEU A 73 2.65 -5.14 -7.22
N ALA A 74 1.49 -4.81 -7.78
CA ALA A 74 1.26 -3.51 -8.40
C ALA A 74 1.24 -2.38 -7.36
N ILE A 75 0.72 -2.60 -6.14
CA ILE A 75 0.86 -1.64 -5.04
C ILE A 75 2.33 -1.47 -4.65
N LYS A 76 3.08 -2.56 -4.49
CA LYS A 76 4.51 -2.52 -4.13
C LYS A 76 5.37 -1.80 -5.17
N ALA A 77 4.90 -1.67 -6.42
CA ALA A 77 5.56 -0.92 -7.48
C ALA A 77 5.32 0.60 -7.39
N LYS A 78 4.32 1.07 -6.63
CA LYS A 78 3.93 2.48 -6.55
C LYS A 78 4.49 3.12 -5.30
N LEU A 79 5.39 4.09 -5.47
CA LEU A 79 6.01 4.84 -4.38
C LEU A 79 4.99 5.76 -3.74
N VAL A 80 4.29 5.28 -2.71
CA VAL A 80 3.29 6.04 -1.96
C VAL A 80 3.69 6.02 -0.48
N ASN A 81 3.59 7.17 0.17
CA ASN A 81 3.80 7.23 1.62
C ASN A 81 2.50 6.81 2.31
N ILE A 82 2.59 5.81 3.18
CA ILE A 82 1.41 5.25 3.84
C ILE A 82 0.72 6.22 4.81
N VAL A 83 1.49 7.16 5.38
CA VAL A 83 0.94 8.23 6.23
C VAL A 83 0.10 9.18 5.37
N ASP A 84 0.60 9.56 4.19
CA ASP A 84 -0.17 10.39 3.26
C ASP A 84 -1.45 9.67 2.83
N LEU A 85 -1.40 8.37 2.57
CA LEU A 85 -2.58 7.57 2.21
C LEU A 85 -3.65 7.58 3.32
N ILE A 86 -3.25 7.41 4.58
CA ILE A 86 -4.17 7.47 5.72
C ILE A 86 -4.68 8.90 5.97
N ASP A 87 -3.81 9.90 5.84
CA ASP A 87 -4.22 11.30 5.97
C ASP A 87 -5.31 11.65 4.94
N VAL A 88 -5.21 11.13 3.71
CA VAL A 88 -6.28 11.25 2.69
C VAL A 88 -7.57 10.59 3.14
N CYS A 89 -7.51 9.36 3.66
CA CYS A 89 -8.68 8.62 4.17
C CYS A 89 -9.38 9.40 5.29
N ARG A 90 -8.62 10.00 6.22
CA ARG A 90 -9.16 10.81 7.32
C ARG A 90 -9.85 12.07 6.83
N THR A 91 -9.37 12.66 5.74
CA THR A 91 -10.00 13.85 5.12
C THR A 91 -11.12 13.51 4.15
N GLY A 92 -11.54 12.24 4.06
CA GLY A 92 -12.58 11.83 3.12
C GLY A 92 -12.21 12.01 1.64
N GLY A 93 -10.92 11.94 1.30
CA GLY A 93 -10.45 12.05 -0.09
C GLY A 93 -10.24 13.48 -0.61
N GLU A 94 -10.38 14.51 0.25
CA GLU A 94 -10.18 15.91 -0.15
C GLU A 94 -8.74 16.16 -0.66
N LYS A 95 -7.76 15.55 0.02
CA LYS A 95 -6.36 15.59 -0.40
C LYS A 95 -6.06 14.45 -1.35
N LYS A 96 -5.19 14.70 -2.32
CA LYS A 96 -4.69 13.65 -3.22
C LYS A 96 -3.38 13.08 -2.69
N VAL A 97 -3.30 11.75 -2.64
CA VAL A 97 -2.07 11.08 -2.24
C VAL A 97 -1.01 11.23 -3.34
N LYS A 98 0.21 11.55 -2.93
CA LYS A 98 1.31 11.75 -3.88
C LYS A 98 1.92 10.40 -4.27
N VAL A 99 1.80 10.05 -5.55
CA VAL A 99 2.52 8.92 -6.16
C VAL A 99 3.85 9.42 -6.73
N TRP A 100 4.96 8.95 -6.18
CA TRP A 100 6.29 9.44 -6.53
C TRP A 100 6.85 8.69 -7.75
N LYS A 101 7.55 9.42 -8.63
CA LYS A 101 8.22 8.86 -9.83
C LYS A 101 9.71 8.53 -9.61
N SER A 102 10.27 8.93 -8.48
CA SER A 102 11.69 8.76 -8.14
C SER A 102 11.79 8.22 -6.72
N PHE A 103 12.45 7.09 -6.56
CA PHE A 103 12.65 6.48 -5.24
C PHE A 103 13.54 7.37 -4.36
N LYS A 104 14.58 8.00 -4.92
CA LYS A 104 15.40 9.00 -4.19
C LYS A 104 14.54 10.11 -3.56
N LYS A 105 13.65 10.74 -4.33
CA LYS A 105 12.77 11.82 -3.82
C LYS A 105 11.77 11.32 -2.79
N PHE A 106 11.22 10.13 -3.01
CA PHE A 106 10.31 9.48 -2.08
C PHE A 106 10.97 9.11 -0.74
N SER A 107 12.21 8.60 -0.81
CA SER A 107 12.99 8.22 0.36
C SER A 107 13.38 9.44 1.19
N ALA A 108 13.91 10.50 0.55
CA ALA A 108 14.19 11.77 1.21
C ALA A 108 12.93 12.32 1.91
N TYR A 109 11.80 12.38 1.19
CA TYR A 109 10.54 12.83 1.78
C TYR A 109 10.12 11.99 2.99
N THR A 110 10.22 10.67 2.92
CA THR A 110 9.74 9.78 3.99
C THR A 110 10.68 9.75 5.20
N LEU A 111 11.99 9.90 4.98
CA LEU A 111 13.01 9.84 6.03
C LEU A 111 13.26 11.19 6.69
N GLU A 112 13.23 12.28 5.93
CA GLU A 112 13.62 13.61 6.38
C GLU A 112 12.43 14.44 6.88
N GLN A 113 11.21 14.19 6.39
CA GLN A 113 10.04 14.95 6.83
C GLN A 113 9.53 14.46 8.20
N PRO A 114 9.40 15.36 9.19
CA PRO A 114 8.83 15.03 10.48
C PRO A 114 7.44 14.40 10.33
N GLY A 115 7.20 13.28 11.01
CA GLY A 115 5.90 12.62 10.97
C GLY A 115 5.55 11.93 9.65
N LYS A 116 6.51 11.72 8.73
CA LYS A 116 6.30 10.86 7.55
C LYS A 116 7.03 9.53 7.62
N THR A 117 7.97 9.39 8.55
CA THR A 117 8.70 8.14 8.84
C THR A 117 7.86 7.16 9.65
N PHE A 118 8.11 5.87 9.48
CA PHE A 118 7.42 4.78 10.17
C PHE A 118 8.41 3.76 10.76
N ASN A 119 8.04 3.13 11.87
CA ASN A 119 8.79 2.00 12.39
C ASN A 119 8.50 0.75 11.54
N TRP A 120 9.45 0.35 10.70
CA TRP A 120 9.32 -0.79 9.79
C TRP A 120 8.97 -2.09 10.53
N ARG A 121 9.64 -2.38 11.65
CA ARG A 121 9.46 -3.63 12.40
C ARG A 121 8.01 -3.78 12.88
N GLU A 122 7.42 -2.69 13.35
CA GLU A 122 6.02 -2.68 13.82
C GLU A 122 5.03 -2.78 12.67
N ALA A 123 5.32 -2.10 11.56
CA ALA A 123 4.47 -2.10 10.37
C ALA A 123 4.46 -3.46 9.65
N THR A 124 5.51 -4.27 9.76
CA THR A 124 5.55 -5.63 9.17
C THR A 124 4.86 -6.72 9.99
N LYS A 125 4.36 -6.41 11.20
CA LYS A 125 3.68 -7.43 12.02
C LYS A 125 2.39 -7.94 11.34
N PRO A 126 1.96 -9.18 11.66
CA PRO A 126 0.70 -9.74 11.17
C PRO A 126 -0.48 -8.77 11.36
N PRO A 127 -1.39 -8.63 10.39
CA PRO A 127 -1.58 -9.48 9.20
C PRO A 127 -0.66 -9.18 8.00
N GLY A 128 0.36 -8.31 8.13
CA GLY A 128 1.34 -8.06 7.07
C GLY A 128 0.78 -7.28 5.86
N ILE A 129 -0.42 -6.72 5.98
CA ILE A 129 -1.08 -5.91 4.96
C ILE A 129 -0.23 -4.69 4.62
N LEU A 130 0.28 -3.99 5.65
CA LEU A 130 1.18 -2.86 5.45
C LEU A 130 2.47 -3.27 4.76
N ALA A 131 2.99 -4.48 4.99
CA ALA A 131 4.24 -4.92 4.36
C ALA A 131 4.21 -4.86 2.82
N SER A 132 3.02 -4.89 2.21
CA SER A 132 2.84 -4.70 0.76
C SER A 132 2.95 -3.23 0.33
N LEU A 133 2.64 -2.30 1.23
CA LEU A 133 2.66 -0.84 1.04
C LEU A 133 3.99 -0.21 1.47
N LEU A 134 4.79 -0.90 2.28
CA LEU A 134 6.07 -0.40 2.74
C LEU A 134 7.13 -0.70 1.66
N HIS A 135 7.70 0.35 1.07
CA HIS A 135 8.92 0.21 0.30
C HIS A 135 10.11 0.17 1.25
N ARG A 136 11.06 -0.75 1.03
CA ARG A 136 12.28 -0.79 1.83
C ARG A 136 13.12 0.45 1.50
N LEU A 137 13.01 1.49 2.33
CA LEU A 137 13.60 2.81 2.11
C LEU A 137 15.13 2.85 2.23
N LEU A 138 15.72 1.82 2.85
CA LEU A 138 17.14 1.74 3.21
C LEU A 138 17.91 0.71 2.37
N ASP A 139 17.32 0.19 1.29
CA ASP A 139 18.00 -0.74 0.39
C ASP A 139 18.77 0.07 -0.67
N PRO A 140 20.11 0.00 -0.75
CA PRO A 140 20.86 0.66 -1.83
C PRO A 140 20.45 0.13 -3.21
N ASP A 141 19.97 -1.11 -3.29
CA ASP A 141 19.37 -1.69 -4.51
C ASP A 141 17.89 -1.32 -4.69
N GLY A 142 17.32 -0.51 -3.80
CA GLY A 142 15.90 -0.16 -3.78
C GLY A 142 15.44 0.51 -5.08
N GLU A 143 16.28 1.38 -5.66
CA GLU A 143 16.03 2.01 -6.96
C GLU A 143 16.09 0.99 -8.10
N ALA A 144 17.04 0.04 -8.07
CA ALA A 144 17.16 -1.01 -9.10
C ALA A 144 15.97 -1.98 -9.08
N LYS A 145 15.61 -2.48 -7.89
CA LYS A 145 14.43 -3.34 -7.69
C LYS A 145 13.13 -2.60 -8.05
N TRP A 146 13.05 -1.30 -7.76
CA TRP A 146 11.91 -0.49 -8.16
C TRP A 146 11.80 -0.36 -9.68
N LYS A 147 12.91 -0.09 -10.37
CA LYS A 147 12.94 -0.05 -11.84
C LYS A 147 12.53 -1.40 -12.45
N GLU A 148 13.02 -2.50 -11.91
CA GLU A 148 12.65 -3.86 -12.35
C GLU A 148 11.14 -4.10 -12.19
N ASN A 149 10.57 -3.81 -11.01
CA ASN A 149 9.13 -3.96 -10.78
C ASN A 149 8.30 -3.08 -11.70
N ARG A 150 8.75 -1.85 -11.97
CA ARG A 150 8.06 -0.94 -12.89
C ARG A 150 8.09 -1.46 -14.31
N GLU A 151 9.20 -2.04 -14.75
CA GLU A 151 9.31 -2.64 -16.07
C GLU A 151 8.44 -3.90 -16.20
N ARG A 152 8.42 -4.75 -15.16
CA ARG A 152 7.48 -5.87 -15.08
C ARG A 152 6.04 -5.41 -15.22
N GLN A 153 5.65 -4.34 -14.54
CA GLN A 153 4.31 -3.77 -14.65
C GLN A 153 4.00 -3.31 -16.08
N ARG A 154 4.93 -2.60 -16.73
CA ARG A 154 4.77 -2.20 -18.14
C ARG A 154 4.56 -3.41 -19.05
N ARG A 155 5.28 -4.51 -18.83
CA ARG A 155 5.10 -5.75 -19.59
C ARG A 155 3.72 -6.38 -19.37
N LEU A 156 3.22 -6.38 -18.13
CA LEU A 156 1.86 -6.84 -17.84
C LEU A 156 0.80 -5.96 -18.52
N ASP A 157 0.98 -4.63 -18.46
CA ASP A 157 0.09 -3.67 -19.11
C ASP A 157 0.09 -3.85 -20.64
N LEU A 158 1.27 -4.05 -21.25
CA LEU A 158 1.43 -4.32 -22.69
C LEU A 158 0.78 -5.66 -23.09
N ASN A 159 1.02 -6.72 -22.33
CA ASN A 159 0.41 -8.03 -22.60
C ASN A 159 -1.12 -7.98 -22.54
N LYS A 160 -1.68 -7.15 -21.65
CA LYS A 160 -3.13 -6.92 -21.56
C LYS A 160 -3.69 -6.16 -22.76
N VAL A 161 -2.95 -5.20 -23.32
CA VAL A 161 -3.34 -4.48 -24.55
C VAL A 161 -3.29 -5.40 -25.77
N ILE A 162 -2.30 -6.30 -25.84
CA ILE A 162 -2.13 -7.25 -26.95
C ILE A 162 -3.19 -8.36 -26.89
N GLY A 163 -3.53 -8.87 -25.69
CA GLY A 163 -4.59 -9.85 -25.50
C GLY A 163 -6.02 -9.33 -25.73
N GLY A 164 -6.20 -8.00 -25.85
CA GLY A 164 -7.49 -7.34 -26.04
C GLY A 164 -7.98 -7.20 -27.49
N ARG A 165 -7.25 -7.71 -28.49
CA ARG A 165 -7.70 -7.74 -29.89
C ARG A 165 -7.79 -9.18 -30.37
N ILE A 166 -8.99 -9.75 -30.29
CA ILE A 166 -9.73 -10.47 -31.35
C ILE A 166 -10.99 -11.04 -30.68
N SER A 167 -12.11 -10.33 -30.82
CA SER A 167 -13.42 -10.94 -31.05
C SER A 167 -14.15 -10.04 -32.03
N LYS A 168 -13.80 -10.20 -33.31
CA LYS A 168 -14.70 -9.91 -34.42
C LYS A 168 -15.22 -11.25 -34.92
N ARG A 169 -16.44 -11.58 -34.52
CA ARG A 169 -17.53 -12.08 -35.38
C ARG A 169 -18.74 -12.36 -34.51
#